data_AF-A0A6C0IUQ0-F1
#
_entry.id   AF-A0A6C0IUQ0-F1
#
_cell.length_a   1.000
_cell.length_b   1.000
_cell.length_c   1.000
_cell.angle_alpha   90.00
_cell.angle_beta   90.00
_cell.angle_gamma   90.00
#
_symmetry.space_group_name_H-M   'P 1'
#
loop_
_entity.id
_entity.type
_entity.pdbx_description
1 polymer ?
#
loop_
_entity_poly.entity_id
_entity_poly.type
_entity_poly.pdbx_seq_one_letter_code
_entity_poly.pdbx_strand_id
1 'polypeptide(L)'
;MTWFSDYYIKTDFNTETIEKYKHHLVIEDETNLLEQEYSNSVNKINKLGDTDNLNTYLESHNSLLLLEYELDIIRLLAKYTLQNNYLNYDFFLKCINLLLNISNILSNRLKLEDVNHKTKNDASYISRCSYKFCNFKNECFYNYNAKTKNVCYQDHYVHNMVSADLIILLDYIGVKYDKNNLVIPNKEILKTINTLNFVIEHMHNELKSRCLYLNKDEYEKEHIIKRC
;
A
#
# COMPACT_ATOMS: atom_id res chain seq x y z
N MET A 1 -19.87 -15.18 43.65
CA MET A 1 -19.48 -15.22 42.22
C MET A 1 -20.60 -15.89 41.41
N THR A 2 -21.80 -15.32 41.40
CA THR A 2 -22.98 -15.87 40.69
C THR A 2 -23.41 -15.00 39.51
N TRP A 3 -23.08 -13.70 39.52
CA TRP A 3 -23.42 -12.79 38.43
C TRP A 3 -22.70 -13.12 37.11
N PHE A 4 -21.51 -13.74 37.19
CA PHE A 4 -20.69 -14.08 36.01
C PHE A 4 -21.27 -15.27 35.24
N SER A 5 -21.87 -16.24 35.95
CA SER A 5 -22.63 -17.35 35.34
C SER A 5 -23.96 -16.87 34.78
N ASP A 6 -24.65 -15.95 35.46
CA ASP A 6 -25.97 -15.47 35.01
C ASP A 6 -25.92 -14.60 33.74
N TYR A 7 -24.79 -13.92 33.49
CA TYR A 7 -24.61 -13.07 32.30
C TYR A 7 -24.47 -13.87 31.00
N TYR A 8 -23.86 -15.06 31.05
CA TYR A 8 -23.59 -15.89 29.86
C TYR A 8 -24.61 -17.01 29.62
N ILE A 9 -25.52 -17.28 30.57
CA ILE A 9 -26.62 -18.26 30.39
C ILE A 9 -27.75 -17.71 29.49
N LYS A 10 -27.76 -16.41 29.18
CA LYS A 10 -28.83 -15.74 28.39
C LYS A 10 -28.41 -15.22 27.03
N THR A 11 -27.40 -15.82 26.39
CA THR A 11 -27.11 -15.58 24.97
C THR A 11 -27.47 -16.78 24.12
N ASP A 12 -28.61 -17.41 24.39
CA ASP A 12 -29.29 -18.20 23.37
C ASP A 12 -29.85 -17.21 22.36
N PHE A 13 -29.10 -16.94 21.29
CA PHE A 13 -29.65 -16.27 20.13
C PHE A 13 -30.84 -17.12 19.66
N ASN A 14 -32.06 -16.63 19.88
CA ASN A 14 -33.28 -17.27 19.42
C ASN A 14 -33.11 -17.58 17.92
N THR A 15 -33.33 -18.83 17.53
CA THR A 15 -33.24 -19.33 16.15
C THR A 15 -33.98 -18.43 15.15
N GLU A 16 -35.08 -17.81 15.59
CA GLU A 16 -35.86 -16.81 14.85
C GLU A 16 -35.07 -15.54 14.51
N THR A 17 -34.19 -15.11 15.41
CA THR A 17 -33.30 -13.96 15.21
C THR A 17 -32.18 -14.32 14.24
N ILE A 18 -31.60 -15.51 14.37
CA ILE A 18 -30.59 -16.00 13.41
C ILE A 18 -31.19 -16.11 12.01
N GLU A 19 -32.38 -16.70 11.86
CA GLU A 19 -33.10 -16.79 10.59
C GLU A 19 -33.39 -15.41 9.99
N LYS A 20 -33.84 -14.45 10.81
CA LYS A 20 -34.11 -13.07 10.39
C LYS A 20 -32.87 -12.37 9.82
N TYR A 21 -31.69 -12.64 10.38
CA TYR A 21 -30.42 -12.03 9.93
C TYR A 21 -29.61 -12.93 9.01
N LYS A 22 -30.07 -14.14 8.70
CA LYS A 22 -29.37 -15.10 7.82
C LYS A 22 -29.15 -14.55 6.41
N HIS A 23 -30.09 -13.73 5.92
CA HIS A 23 -29.98 -13.01 4.65
C HIS A 23 -28.98 -11.83 4.68
N HIS A 24 -28.55 -11.40 5.87
CA HIS A 24 -27.49 -10.40 6.05
C HIS A 24 -26.11 -11.03 6.29
N LEU A 25 -26.04 -12.35 6.50
CA LEU A 25 -24.78 -13.09 6.50
C LEU A 25 -24.36 -13.26 5.03
N VAL A 26 -23.11 -12.89 4.74
CA VAL A 26 -22.51 -12.96 3.41
C VAL A 26 -22.76 -14.36 2.83
N ILE A 27 -23.31 -14.41 1.63
CA ILE A 27 -23.64 -15.66 0.91
C ILE A 27 -22.32 -16.46 0.74
N GLU A 28 -22.34 -17.78 0.95
CA GLU A 28 -21.14 -18.64 0.84
C GLU A 28 -20.36 -18.40 -0.47
N ASP A 29 -21.06 -18.10 -1.57
CA ASP A 29 -20.47 -17.76 -2.87
C ASP A 29 -19.64 -16.46 -2.85
N GLU A 30 -20.08 -15.41 -2.16
CA GLU A 30 -19.32 -14.15 -2.06
C GLU A 30 -18.05 -14.34 -1.22
N THR A 31 -18.12 -15.16 -0.18
CA THR A 31 -16.97 -15.49 0.68
C THR A 31 -15.92 -16.28 -0.12
N ASN A 32 -16.35 -17.28 -0.90
CA ASN A 32 -15.47 -18.06 -1.77
C ASN A 32 -14.78 -17.20 -2.84
N LEU A 33 -15.51 -16.25 -3.43
CA LEU A 33 -14.94 -15.31 -4.41
C LEU A 33 -13.84 -14.44 -3.78
N LEU A 34 -14.07 -13.91 -2.58
CA LEU A 34 -13.09 -13.08 -1.86
C LEU A 34 -11.83 -13.86 -1.50
N GLU A 35 -11.95 -15.11 -1.05
CA GLU A 35 -10.79 -15.97 -0.78
C GLU A 35 -10.01 -16.32 -2.05
N GLN A 36 -10.71 -16.52 -3.16
CA GLN A 36 -10.09 -16.78 -4.45
C GLN A 36 -9.33 -15.54 -4.96
N GLU A 37 -9.92 -14.35 -4.86
CA GLU A 37 -9.25 -13.08 -5.20
C GLU A 37 -8.00 -12.84 -4.37
N TYR A 38 -8.07 -13.11 -3.06
CA TYR A 38 -6.94 -13.01 -2.16
C TYR A 38 -5.82 -13.98 -2.57
N SER A 39 -6.15 -15.25 -2.79
CA SER A 39 -5.20 -16.28 -3.20
C SER A 39 -4.54 -15.96 -4.55
N ASN A 40 -5.32 -15.45 -5.50
CA ASN A 40 -4.83 -15.00 -6.80
C ASN A 40 -3.83 -13.84 -6.66
N SER A 41 -4.12 -12.89 -5.77
CA SER A 41 -3.24 -11.74 -5.50
C SER A 41 -1.91 -12.18 -4.89
N VAL A 42 -1.95 -13.08 -3.90
CA VAL A 42 -0.75 -13.67 -3.29
C VAL A 42 0.09 -14.41 -4.35
N ASN A 43 -0.55 -15.21 -5.19
CA ASN A 43 0.12 -15.96 -6.26
C ASN A 43 0.75 -15.03 -7.30
N LYS A 44 0.07 -13.94 -7.67
CA LYS A 44 0.60 -12.92 -8.60
C LYS A 44 1.88 -12.30 -8.04
N ILE A 45 1.89 -11.94 -6.75
CA ILE A 45 3.06 -11.34 -6.10
C ILE A 45 4.21 -12.33 -6.00
N ASN A 46 3.94 -13.59 -5.64
CA ASN A 46 4.99 -14.61 -5.61
C ASN A 46 5.62 -14.79 -6.99
N LYS A 47 4.81 -14.94 -8.04
CA LYS A 47 5.31 -15.03 -9.42
C LYS A 47 6.14 -13.81 -9.83
N LEU A 48 5.69 -12.61 -9.47
CA LEU A 48 6.43 -11.38 -9.75
C LEU A 48 7.77 -11.36 -9.01
N GLY A 49 7.77 -11.64 -7.70
CA GLY A 49 8.97 -11.67 -6.87
C GLY A 49 9.99 -12.74 -7.27
N ASP A 50 9.51 -13.85 -7.85
CA ASP A 50 10.35 -14.97 -8.30
C ASP A 50 10.76 -14.85 -9.78
N THR A 51 10.51 -13.70 -10.42
CA THR A 51 10.88 -13.46 -11.82
C THR A 51 12.39 -13.27 -11.97
N ASP A 52 13.02 -14.07 -12.84
CA ASP A 52 14.42 -13.89 -13.21
C ASP A 52 14.66 -12.50 -13.80
N ASN A 53 15.72 -11.83 -13.35
CA ASN A 53 16.04 -10.44 -13.74
C ASN A 53 14.88 -9.46 -13.47
N LEU A 54 14.22 -9.59 -12.33
CA LEU A 54 13.11 -8.75 -11.88
C LEU A 54 13.30 -7.25 -12.16
N ASN A 55 14.49 -6.70 -11.90
CA ASN A 55 14.77 -5.28 -12.13
C ASN A 55 14.59 -4.90 -13.60
N THR A 56 15.17 -5.68 -14.51
CA THR A 56 15.03 -5.46 -15.96
C THR A 56 13.58 -5.62 -16.41
N TYR A 57 12.86 -6.59 -15.84
CA TYR A 57 11.43 -6.76 -16.09
C TYR A 57 10.64 -5.51 -15.65
N LEU A 58 10.83 -5.02 -14.44
CA LEU A 58 10.14 -3.84 -13.93
C LEU A 58 10.50 -2.58 -14.73
N GLU A 59 11.78 -2.36 -15.02
CA GLU A 59 12.25 -1.21 -15.80
C GLU A 59 11.66 -1.14 -17.21
N SER A 60 11.28 -2.29 -17.79
CA SER A 60 10.64 -2.35 -19.12
C SER A 60 9.21 -1.81 -19.16
N HIS A 61 8.54 -1.65 -18.00
CA HIS A 61 7.17 -1.18 -17.91
C HIS A 61 7.08 0.34 -17.72
N ASN A 62 6.02 0.97 -18.25
CA ASN A 62 5.74 2.39 -18.02
C ASN A 62 5.35 2.68 -16.57
N SER A 63 5.45 3.94 -16.16
CA SER A 63 5.25 4.35 -14.76
C SER A 63 3.82 4.10 -14.23
N LEU A 64 2.79 4.16 -15.08
CA LEU A 64 1.42 3.86 -14.66
C LEU A 64 1.26 2.40 -14.27
N LEU A 65 1.79 1.48 -15.08
CA LEU A 65 1.71 0.04 -14.78
C LEU A 65 2.51 -0.34 -13.53
N LEU A 66 3.65 0.32 -13.30
CA LEU A 66 4.41 0.16 -12.07
C LEU A 66 3.60 0.62 -10.84
N LEU A 67 2.91 1.77 -10.92
CA LEU A 67 2.01 2.24 -9.87
C LEU A 67 0.81 1.33 -9.65
N GLU A 68 0.28 0.71 -10.70
CA GLU A 68 -0.76 -0.32 -10.59
C GLU A 68 -0.25 -1.54 -9.80
N TYR A 69 0.99 -1.97 -10.04
CA TYR A 69 1.62 -3.03 -9.24
C TYR A 69 1.81 -2.63 -7.77
N GLU A 70 2.28 -1.42 -7.50
CA GLU A 70 2.39 -0.92 -6.12
C GLU A 70 1.03 -0.92 -5.41
N LEU A 71 -0.01 -0.43 -6.09
CA LEU A 71 -1.36 -0.35 -5.55
C LEU A 71 -1.95 -1.73 -5.23
N ASP A 72 -1.75 -2.71 -6.12
CA ASP A 72 -2.17 -4.09 -5.88
C ASP A 72 -1.47 -4.69 -4.65
N ILE A 73 -0.14 -4.52 -4.55
CA ILE A 73 0.66 -5.06 -3.45
C ILE A 73 0.28 -4.40 -2.11
N ILE A 74 0.17 -3.08 -2.06
CA ILE A 74 -0.10 -2.37 -0.80
C ILE A 74 -1.53 -2.60 -0.32
N ARG A 75 -2.52 -2.73 -1.21
CA ARG A 75 -3.89 -3.09 -0.85
C ARG A 75 -3.97 -4.51 -0.31
N LEU A 76 -3.21 -5.45 -0.88
CA LEU A 76 -3.09 -6.78 -0.34
C LEU A 76 -2.47 -6.75 1.06
N LEU A 77 -1.36 -6.02 1.25
CA LEU A 77 -0.72 -5.87 2.56
C LEU A 77 -1.64 -5.23 3.60
N ALA A 78 -2.43 -4.22 3.23
CA ALA A 78 -3.41 -3.60 4.11
C ALA A 78 -4.45 -4.61 4.59
N LYS A 79 -5.01 -5.41 3.69
CA LYS A 79 -5.94 -6.51 4.04
C LYS A 79 -5.24 -7.58 4.89
N TYR A 80 -4.05 -8.01 4.46
CA TYR A 80 -3.26 -9.05 5.10
C TYR A 80 -2.95 -8.73 6.57
N THR A 81 -2.50 -7.50 6.84
CA THR A 81 -2.15 -7.04 8.18
C THR A 81 -3.35 -6.85 9.10
N LEU A 82 -4.54 -6.63 8.54
CA LEU A 82 -5.80 -6.55 9.29
C LEU A 82 -6.36 -7.93 9.64
N GLN A 83 -6.26 -8.89 8.72
CA GLN A 83 -6.93 -10.19 8.86
C GLN A 83 -6.11 -11.22 9.64
N ASN A 84 -4.78 -11.10 9.66
CA ASN A 84 -3.90 -12.11 10.25
C ASN A 84 -3.45 -11.71 11.65
N ASN A 85 -3.51 -12.66 12.60
CA ASN A 85 -2.98 -12.45 13.95
C ASN A 85 -1.44 -12.40 13.98
N TYR A 86 -0.80 -13.00 12.98
CA TYR A 86 0.65 -13.07 12.83
C TYR A 86 1.01 -12.87 11.36
N LEU A 87 2.08 -12.12 11.09
CA LEU A 87 2.58 -11.93 9.74
C LEU A 87 3.62 -12.99 9.42
N ASN A 88 3.45 -13.66 8.28
CA ASN A 88 4.51 -14.45 7.68
C ASN A 88 5.62 -13.48 7.25
N TYR A 89 6.76 -13.59 7.91
CA TYR A 89 7.88 -12.67 7.76
C TYR A 89 8.41 -12.63 6.31
N ASP A 90 8.63 -13.80 5.70
CA ASP A 90 9.19 -13.90 4.35
C ASP A 90 8.26 -13.31 3.30
N PHE A 91 6.96 -13.60 3.39
CA PHE A 91 5.95 -13.04 2.49
C PHE A 91 5.83 -11.52 2.69
N PHE A 92 5.80 -11.06 3.94
CA PHE A 92 5.72 -9.64 4.24
C PHE A 92 6.94 -8.89 3.68
N LEU A 93 8.15 -9.39 3.91
CA LEU A 93 9.38 -8.84 3.35
C LEU A 93 9.36 -8.85 1.82
N LYS A 94 8.91 -9.94 1.19
CA LYS A 94 8.81 -10.02 -0.27
C LYS A 94 7.93 -8.89 -0.82
N CYS A 95 6.77 -8.65 -0.22
CA CYS A 95 5.89 -7.54 -0.61
C CYS A 95 6.54 -6.17 -0.42
N ILE A 96 7.15 -5.91 0.74
CA ILE A 96 7.79 -4.61 1.02
C ILE A 96 8.99 -4.37 0.10
N ASN A 97 9.81 -5.38 -0.17
CA ASN A 97 10.95 -5.28 -1.10
C ASN A 97 10.50 -5.02 -2.55
N LEU A 98 9.40 -5.64 -2.98
CA LEU A 98 8.82 -5.35 -4.30
C LEU A 98 8.34 -3.89 -4.39
N LEU A 99 7.60 -3.42 -3.38
CA LEU A 99 7.19 -2.00 -3.30
C LEU A 99 8.41 -1.08 -3.36
N LEU A 100 9.44 -1.36 -2.54
CA LEU A 100 10.64 -0.54 -2.47
C LEU A 100 11.37 -0.49 -3.81
N ASN A 101 11.48 -1.62 -4.51
CA ASN A 101 12.13 -1.68 -5.82
C ASN A 101 11.38 -0.82 -6.85
N ILE A 102 10.05 -0.94 -6.90
CA ILE A 102 9.22 -0.16 -7.81
C ILE A 102 9.30 1.34 -7.48
N SER A 103 9.14 1.71 -6.21
CA SER A 103 9.27 3.10 -5.75
C SER A 103 10.64 3.69 -6.11
N ASN A 104 11.72 2.92 -5.98
CA ASN A 104 13.06 3.37 -6.38
C ASN A 104 13.18 3.59 -7.89
N ILE A 105 12.64 2.69 -8.72
CA ILE A 105 12.60 2.86 -10.18
C ILE A 105 11.86 4.15 -10.55
N LEU A 106 10.67 4.37 -9.97
CA LEU A 106 9.85 5.56 -10.23
C LEU A 106 10.51 6.85 -9.71
N SER A 107 11.16 6.78 -8.55
CA SER A 107 11.96 7.88 -7.99
C SER A 107 13.10 8.28 -8.92
N ASN A 108 13.84 7.29 -9.45
CA ASN A 108 14.94 7.50 -10.38
C ASN A 108 14.48 8.14 -11.69
N ARG A 109 13.32 7.73 -12.23
CA ARG A 109 12.71 8.35 -13.43
C ARG A 109 12.45 9.84 -13.23
N LEU A 110 11.96 10.21 -12.06
CA LEU A 110 11.70 11.60 -11.68
C LEU A 110 12.93 12.33 -11.12
N LYS A 111 14.06 11.64 -10.95
CA LYS A 111 15.33 12.11 -10.36
C LYS A 111 15.17 12.70 -8.95
N LEU A 112 14.28 12.14 -8.13
CA LEU A 112 13.99 12.65 -6.79
C LEU A 112 15.22 12.47 -5.89
N GLU A 113 15.41 13.39 -4.95
CA GLU A 113 16.49 13.30 -3.97
C GLU A 113 16.16 12.24 -2.92
N ASP A 114 17.18 11.51 -2.46
CA ASP A 114 17.01 10.52 -1.42
C ASP A 114 16.52 11.15 -0.12
N VAL A 115 15.52 10.53 0.50
CA VAL A 115 14.95 10.96 1.78
C VAL A 115 15.43 10.04 2.87
N ASN A 116 16.05 10.61 3.89
CA ASN A 116 16.46 9.90 5.09
C ASN A 116 15.71 10.44 6.30
N HIS A 117 15.11 9.56 7.09
CA HIS A 117 14.49 9.97 8.35
C HIS A 117 15.55 10.42 9.34
N LYS A 118 15.36 11.63 9.88
CA LYS A 118 16.26 12.19 10.91
C LYS A 118 16.17 11.40 12.22
N THR A 119 14.99 10.88 12.53
CA THR A 119 14.69 10.10 13.73
C THR A 119 14.62 8.62 13.39
N LYS A 120 15.40 7.81 14.12
CA LYS A 120 15.28 6.35 14.06
C LYS A 120 13.97 5.89 14.69
N ASN A 121 13.58 4.67 14.37
CA ASN A 121 12.48 4.00 15.05
C ASN A 121 12.73 3.87 16.54
N ASP A 122 11.64 3.88 17.30
CA ASP A 122 11.61 3.45 18.69
C ASP A 122 10.78 2.17 18.81
N ALA A 123 10.89 1.44 19.92
CA ALA A 123 10.19 0.19 20.18
C ALA A 123 8.67 0.30 20.00
N SER A 124 8.09 1.50 20.22
CA SER A 124 6.66 1.80 20.12
C SER A 124 6.27 2.72 18.96
N TYR A 125 7.21 3.18 18.13
CA TYR A 125 6.90 4.20 17.11
C TYR A 125 7.71 4.03 15.83
N ILE A 126 7.02 4.16 14.70
CA ILE A 126 7.61 4.18 13.36
C ILE A 126 7.63 5.63 12.86
N SER A 127 8.83 6.13 12.56
CA SER A 127 9.01 7.44 11.94
C SER A 127 8.49 7.42 10.51
N ARG A 128 7.66 8.39 10.12
CA ARG A 128 7.06 8.46 8.78
C ARG A 128 7.23 9.85 8.17
N CYS A 129 7.23 9.88 6.85
CA CYS A 129 7.24 11.10 6.07
C CYS A 129 5.92 11.86 6.26
N SER A 130 5.97 13.18 6.10
CA SER A 130 4.79 14.03 6.10
C SER A 130 4.43 14.41 4.67
N TYR A 131 3.37 13.80 4.15
CA TYR A 131 2.89 14.01 2.78
C TYR A 131 1.98 15.23 2.71
N LYS A 132 2.31 16.19 1.83
CA LYS A 132 1.55 17.42 1.59
C LYS A 132 1.02 17.42 0.15
N PHE A 133 0.09 16.51 -0.11
CA PHE A 133 -0.49 16.36 -1.44
C PHE A 133 -1.26 17.58 -1.90
N CYS A 134 -1.27 17.79 -3.21
CA CYS A 134 -2.02 18.87 -3.84
C CYS A 134 -3.52 18.75 -3.58
N ASN A 135 -4.12 19.83 -3.06
CA ASN A 135 -5.57 19.90 -2.81
C ASN A 135 -6.40 19.79 -4.10
N PHE A 136 -5.83 20.15 -5.25
CA PHE A 136 -6.49 20.03 -6.55
C PHE A 136 -6.43 18.60 -7.11
N LYS A 137 -5.67 17.68 -6.51
CA LYS A 137 -5.57 16.28 -6.93
C LYS A 137 -5.32 16.15 -8.44
N ASN A 138 -6.10 15.30 -9.11
CA ASN A 138 -6.11 15.08 -10.56
C ASN A 138 -6.53 16.30 -11.41
N GLU A 139 -7.09 17.35 -10.80
CA GLU A 139 -7.44 18.60 -11.49
C GLU A 139 -6.27 19.61 -11.52
N CYS A 140 -5.16 19.30 -10.85
CA CYS A 140 -3.99 20.17 -10.87
C CYS A 140 -3.38 20.22 -12.28
N PHE A 141 -3.37 21.40 -12.90
CA PHE A 141 -2.77 21.61 -14.22
C PHE A 141 -1.38 22.27 -14.16
N TYR A 142 -0.94 22.72 -12.98
CA TYR A 142 0.29 23.51 -12.83
C TYR A 142 1.57 22.74 -13.20
N ASN A 143 1.59 21.42 -12.98
CA ASN A 143 2.74 20.58 -13.35
C ASN A 143 2.73 20.13 -14.81
N TYR A 144 1.57 20.16 -15.47
CA TYR A 144 1.38 19.55 -16.79
C TYR A 144 1.22 20.56 -17.93
N ASN A 145 0.96 21.83 -17.61
CA ASN A 145 0.84 22.86 -18.63
C ASN A 145 2.21 23.50 -18.94
N ALA A 146 2.80 23.11 -20.07
CA ALA A 146 4.08 23.65 -20.54
C ALA A 146 4.01 25.17 -20.88
N LYS A 147 2.82 25.71 -21.14
CA LYS A 147 2.64 27.13 -21.50
C LYS A 147 2.65 28.06 -20.29
N THR A 148 2.36 27.55 -19.10
CA THR A 148 2.34 28.37 -17.88
C THR A 148 3.70 28.35 -17.19
N LYS A 149 4.14 29.50 -16.66
CA LYS A 149 5.33 29.55 -15.79
C LYS A 149 5.06 29.09 -14.36
N ASN A 150 3.78 28.98 -14.00
CA ASN A 150 3.35 28.57 -12.67
C ASN A 150 3.72 27.08 -12.43
N VAL A 151 4.03 26.76 -11.17
CA VAL A 151 4.43 25.43 -10.70
C VAL A 151 3.60 25.11 -9.46
N CYS A 152 3.23 23.83 -9.26
CA CYS A 152 2.63 23.41 -8.00
C CYS A 152 3.72 23.16 -6.97
N TYR A 153 3.61 23.77 -5.79
CA TYR A 153 4.54 23.55 -4.67
C TYR A 153 4.12 22.39 -3.75
N GLN A 154 3.02 21.71 -4.07
CA GLN A 154 2.51 20.57 -3.29
C GLN A 154 3.02 19.26 -3.89
N ASP A 155 2.94 18.19 -3.10
CA ASP A 155 3.34 16.86 -3.49
C ASP A 155 2.37 16.28 -4.52
N HIS A 156 2.92 15.59 -5.52
CA HIS A 156 2.19 14.92 -6.59
C HIS A 156 2.68 13.47 -6.76
N TYR A 157 3.99 13.31 -6.93
CA TYR A 157 4.67 12.01 -6.95
C TYR A 157 5.84 12.02 -5.97
N VAL A 158 5.79 11.17 -4.95
CA VAL A 158 6.67 11.19 -3.77
C VAL A 158 7.34 9.83 -3.53
N HIS A 159 7.73 9.19 -4.62
CA HIS A 159 8.29 7.82 -4.59
C HIS A 159 9.51 7.68 -3.69
N ASN A 160 10.36 8.71 -3.59
CA ASN A 160 11.49 8.76 -2.65
C ASN A 160 11.04 8.72 -1.17
N MET A 161 9.94 9.39 -0.82
CA MET A 161 9.37 9.37 0.53
C MET A 161 8.72 8.02 0.84
N VAL A 162 8.06 7.41 -0.15
CA VAL A 162 7.54 6.04 -0.06
C VAL A 162 8.68 5.06 0.21
N SER A 163 9.78 5.13 -0.55
CA SER A 163 10.98 4.32 -0.31
C SER A 163 11.52 4.50 1.11
N ALA A 164 11.61 5.73 1.60
CA ALA A 164 12.10 6.01 2.96
C ALA A 164 11.22 5.38 4.05
N ASP A 165 9.89 5.53 3.93
CA ASP A 165 8.93 4.94 4.86
C ASP A 165 8.95 3.40 4.81
N LEU A 166 9.14 2.80 3.63
CA LEU A 166 9.28 1.34 3.46
C LEU A 166 10.56 0.82 4.11
N ILE A 167 11.69 1.50 3.95
CA ILE A 167 12.96 1.14 4.59
C ILE A 167 12.82 1.18 6.12
N ILE A 168 12.22 2.24 6.65
CA ILE A 168 11.99 2.36 8.09
C ILE A 168 11.01 1.27 8.59
N LEU A 169 10.01 0.88 7.81
CA LEU A 169 9.14 -0.23 8.16
C LEU A 169 9.89 -1.57 8.17
N LEU A 170 10.76 -1.83 7.19
CA LEU A 170 11.63 -3.02 7.15
C LEU A 170 12.48 -3.12 8.42
N ASP A 171 13.15 -2.02 8.78
CA ASP A 171 13.98 -1.96 9.99
C ASP A 171 13.15 -2.27 11.25
N TYR A 172 11.94 -1.71 11.35
CA TYR A 172 11.06 -1.95 12.49
C TYR A 172 10.63 -3.42 12.59
N ILE A 173 10.23 -4.02 11.46
CA ILE A 173 9.78 -5.40 11.40
C ILE A 173 10.94 -6.36 11.71
N GLY A 174 12.13 -6.11 11.16
CA GLY A 174 13.34 -6.90 11.44
C GLY A 174 13.65 -6.96 12.94
N VAL A 175 13.68 -5.81 13.62
CA VAL A 175 13.92 -5.75 15.07
C VAL A 175 12.87 -6.52 15.88
N LYS A 176 11.60 -6.55 15.43
CA LYS A 176 10.53 -7.30 16.12
C LYS A 176 10.65 -8.79 15.88
N TYR A 177 11.00 -9.19 14.66
CA TYR A 177 11.21 -10.58 14.29
C TYR A 177 12.42 -11.17 15.04
N ASP A 178 13.57 -10.50 15.03
CA ASP A 178 14.79 -10.97 15.70
C ASP A 178 14.59 -11.19 17.21
N LYS A 179 13.68 -10.44 17.83
CA LYS A 179 13.37 -10.56 19.27
C LYS A 179 12.40 -11.70 19.61
N ASN A 180 11.47 -12.02 18.72
CA ASN A 180 10.33 -12.89 19.05
C ASN A 180 10.14 -14.08 18.09
N ASN A 181 10.92 -14.16 17.01
CA ASN A 181 10.73 -15.06 15.86
C ASN A 181 9.33 -14.98 15.21
N LEU A 182 8.60 -13.91 15.47
CA LEU A 182 7.25 -13.67 14.97
C LEU A 182 6.95 -12.18 14.94
N VAL A 183 6.04 -11.79 14.05
CA VAL A 183 5.61 -10.40 13.90
C VAL A 183 4.11 -10.34 14.14
N ILE A 184 3.71 -9.66 15.22
CA ILE A 184 2.31 -9.39 15.53
C ILE A 184 1.96 -8.02 14.93
N PRO A 185 0.92 -7.91 14.07
CA PRO A 185 0.41 -6.64 13.63
C PRO A 185 0.06 -5.76 14.82
N ASN A 186 0.64 -4.57 14.84
CA ASN A 186 0.36 -3.58 15.87
C ASN A 186 -0.15 -2.29 15.22
N LYS A 187 -0.60 -1.37 16.06
CA LYS A 187 -1.17 -0.09 15.61
C LYS A 187 -0.21 0.71 14.73
N GLU A 188 1.09 0.64 14.95
CA GLU A 188 2.07 1.38 14.15
C GLU A 188 2.31 0.74 12.78
N ILE A 189 2.35 -0.59 12.69
CA ILE A 189 2.40 -1.32 11.40
C ILE A 189 1.16 -0.97 10.58
N LEU A 190 -0.03 -1.10 11.17
CA LEU A 190 -1.30 -0.81 10.50
C LEU A 190 -1.39 0.64 10.01
N LYS A 191 -1.03 1.62 10.85
CA LYS A 191 -1.00 3.01 10.44
C LYS A 191 -0.04 3.23 9.27
N THR A 192 1.16 2.65 9.33
CA THR A 192 2.19 2.84 8.29
C THR A 192 1.73 2.27 6.95
N ILE A 193 1.21 1.04 6.94
CA ILE A 193 0.65 0.42 5.74
C ILE A 193 -0.54 1.22 5.19
N ASN A 194 -1.44 1.70 6.05
CA ASN A 194 -2.57 2.52 5.62
C ASN A 194 -2.14 3.88 5.06
N THR A 195 -1.12 4.51 5.64
CA THR A 195 -0.53 5.74 5.11
C THR A 195 0.09 5.49 3.73
N LEU A 196 0.90 4.43 3.57
CA LEU A 196 1.48 4.06 2.29
C LEU A 196 0.41 3.74 1.23
N ASN A 197 -0.65 3.03 1.61
CA ASN A 197 -1.78 2.74 0.73
C ASN A 197 -2.44 4.02 0.23
N PHE A 198 -2.72 4.98 1.12
CA PHE A 198 -3.28 6.28 0.74
C PHE A 198 -2.36 7.05 -0.21
N VAL A 199 -1.05 7.06 0.05
CA VAL A 199 -0.05 7.78 -0.74
C VAL A 199 0.06 7.19 -2.14
N ILE A 200 0.22 5.87 -2.26
CA ILE A 200 0.31 5.16 -3.55
C ILE A 200 -0.99 5.32 -4.34
N GLU A 201 -2.14 5.18 -3.68
CA GLU A 201 -3.45 5.37 -4.32
C GLU A 201 -3.62 6.79 -4.86
N HIS A 202 -3.16 7.81 -4.13
CA HIS A 202 -3.19 9.19 -4.59
C HIS A 202 -2.37 9.37 -5.88
N MET A 203 -1.11 8.93 -5.88
CA MET A 203 -0.20 9.03 -7.04
C MET A 203 -0.74 8.27 -8.25
N HIS A 204 -1.24 7.04 -8.03
CA HIS A 204 -1.84 6.22 -9.08
C HIS A 204 -3.07 6.91 -9.68
N ASN A 205 -3.99 7.42 -8.86
CA ASN A 205 -5.22 8.06 -9.35
C ASN A 205 -4.91 9.32 -10.14
N GLU A 206 -3.92 10.10 -9.71
CA GLU A 206 -3.45 11.25 -10.46
C GLU A 206 -2.93 10.83 -11.84
N LEU A 207 -1.93 9.94 -11.91
CA LEU A 207 -1.35 9.54 -13.20
C LEU A 207 -2.38 8.85 -14.12
N LYS A 208 -3.21 7.97 -13.55
CA LYS A 208 -4.28 7.28 -14.30
C LYS A 208 -5.23 8.26 -14.97
N SER A 209 -5.61 9.32 -14.26
CA SER A 209 -6.51 10.34 -14.80
C SER A 209 -5.88 11.11 -15.98
N ARG A 210 -4.56 11.34 -15.92
CA ARG A 210 -3.80 11.99 -16.99
C ARG A 210 -3.69 11.11 -18.23
N CYS A 211 -3.56 9.81 -18.02
CA CYS A 211 -3.39 8.82 -19.08
C CYS A 211 -4.70 8.37 -19.76
N LEU A 212 -5.88 8.82 -19.30
CA LEU A 212 -7.19 8.29 -19.71
C LEU A 212 -7.44 8.30 -21.22
N TYR A 213 -6.92 9.31 -21.92
CA TYR A 213 -7.10 9.50 -23.37
C TYR A 213 -5.81 9.37 -24.17
N LEU A 214 -4.76 8.83 -23.57
CA LEU A 214 -3.45 8.68 -24.19
C LEU A 214 -3.21 7.23 -24.60
N ASN A 215 -2.33 7.04 -25.58
CA ASN A 215 -1.80 5.71 -25.88
C ASN A 215 -0.73 5.32 -24.86
N LYS A 216 -0.51 4.01 -24.67
CA LYS A 216 0.41 3.48 -23.64
C LYS A 216 1.85 3.96 -23.80
N ASP A 217 2.29 4.19 -25.04
CA ASP A 217 3.62 4.73 -25.37
C ASP A 217 3.79 6.19 -24.95
N GLU A 218 2.70 6.87 -24.60
CA GLU A 218 2.71 8.27 -24.18
C GLU A 218 2.59 8.46 -22.67
N TYR A 219 2.27 7.41 -21.91
CA TYR A 219 2.03 7.50 -20.47
C TYR A 219 3.21 8.08 -19.69
N GLU A 220 4.44 7.78 -20.12
CA GLU A 220 5.63 8.29 -19.44
C GLU A 220 5.76 9.82 -19.54
N LYS A 221 5.16 10.45 -20.56
CA LYS A 221 5.17 11.90 -20.73
C LYS A 221 4.35 12.62 -19.64
N GLU A 222 3.38 11.94 -19.05
CA GLU A 222 2.53 12.49 -17.99
C GLU A 222 3.08 12.22 -16.59
N HIS A 223 4.06 11.33 -16.43
CA HIS A 223 4.71 11.10 -15.14
C HIS A 223 5.84 12.11 -14.92
N ILE A 224 5.47 13.33 -14.51
CA ILE A 224 6.40 14.46 -14.41
C ILE A 224 6.21 15.27 -13.12
N ILE A 225 7.31 15.85 -12.63
CA ILE A 225 7.32 16.90 -11.63
C ILE A 225 8.05 18.10 -12.22
N LYS A 226 7.37 19.24 -12.25
CA LYS A 226 7.99 20.50 -12.63
C LYS A 226 8.74 21.06 -11.43
N ARG A 227 10.06 21.14 -11.52
CA ARG A 227 10.91 21.75 -10.48
C ARG A 227 11.10 23.22 -10.80
N CYS A 228 11.03 24.06 -9.76
CA CYS A 228 11.45 25.45 -9.82
C CYS A 228 12.97 25.56 -9.90
#